data_AF-A0A3B1DIN6-F1
#
_entry.id   AF-A0A3B1DIN6-F1
#
_cell.length_a   1.000
_cell.length_b   1.000
_cell.length_c   1.000
_cell.angle_alpha   90.00
_cell.angle_beta   90.00
_cell.angle_gamma   90.00
#
_symmetry.space_group_name_H-M   'P 1'
#
loop_
_entity.id
_entity.type
_entity.pdbx_description
1 polymer ?
#
loop_
_entity_poly.entity_id
_entity_poly.type
_entity_poly.pdbx_seq_one_letter_code
_entity_poly.pdbx_strand_id
1 'polypeptide(L)'
;MRHSKFVPSLLLFMLSITLFCAGCSQSNKKDIPPKNNQRQSDTGNNSQQTSKIISPVGDGADAAVQRVINGLQSNNPFVLWQALPASYQNDINELVHLYAQQMDEELWSEIFTTLKKATRILKKQKRFYLEQQIARNGPREKERIEKRFNQVLQILSILIESDIGDIKALRTIDVGDIVKTVGGDSMQQFEILSEMAGTATGKPLSKIQIGQMRVKLLSSKGENGIVLISSPDKTTGTLKQEEVQFVKVEEKWIPKELATNWKSDIASARKKLKQMTPEFIASIKPRLMNVLKQVNGGLDEMDTAQNAREFSMAKTKATAPLYGLAFNLAISPPDLQPEMKAKPVGKGIAVTIVIQGESNENAIGKLEEQLLLMDSDVEQMTSNVRLNAKKNNASLKISPVYDISKFAKSLPFGKVTKIDKEKQIIYVTVSKK
;
A
#
# COMPACT_ATOMS: atom_id res chain seq x y z
N MET A 1 -10.97 22.16 -11.78
CA MET A 1 -10.82 20.81 -12.36
C MET A 1 -9.70 20.08 -11.63
N ARG A 2 -10.04 19.27 -10.62
CA ARG A 2 -9.11 18.40 -9.88
C ARG A 2 -9.22 17.00 -10.48
N HIS A 3 -8.13 16.47 -11.01
CA HIS A 3 -8.09 15.16 -11.64
C HIS A 3 -8.17 14.02 -10.61
N SER A 4 -8.98 13.05 -10.98
CA SER A 4 -9.26 11.74 -10.39
C SER A 4 -8.02 10.97 -9.92
N LYS A 5 -8.08 10.37 -8.73
CA LYS A 5 -7.09 9.43 -8.20
C LYS A 5 -7.71 8.13 -7.63
N PHE A 6 -9.03 7.93 -7.76
CA PHE A 6 -9.72 6.92 -6.94
C PHE A 6 -10.09 5.63 -7.69
N VAL A 7 -10.33 5.69 -9.01
CA VAL A 7 -10.70 4.51 -9.81
C VAL A 7 -9.53 3.78 -10.48
N PRO A 8 -8.43 4.42 -10.91
CA PRO A 8 -7.28 3.67 -11.43
C PRO A 8 -6.53 2.88 -10.32
N SER A 9 -6.82 3.15 -9.04
CA SER A 9 -6.12 2.54 -7.90
C SER A 9 -6.64 1.14 -7.54
N LEU A 10 -7.88 0.78 -7.89
CA LEU A 10 -8.47 -0.53 -7.54
C LEU A 10 -8.05 -1.66 -8.49
N LEU A 11 -7.73 -1.32 -9.75
CA LEU A 11 -7.28 -2.28 -10.78
C LEU A 11 -5.76 -2.39 -10.86
N LEU A 12 -5.00 -1.36 -10.46
CA LEU A 12 -3.53 -1.47 -10.28
C LEU A 12 -3.14 -2.36 -9.08
N PHE A 13 -4.08 -2.61 -8.16
CA PHE A 13 -3.85 -3.38 -6.94
C PHE A 13 -3.68 -4.88 -7.22
N MET A 14 -4.36 -5.42 -8.25
CA MET A 14 -4.26 -6.84 -8.60
C MET A 14 -2.96 -7.24 -9.30
N LEU A 15 -2.24 -6.27 -9.88
CA LEU A 15 -0.93 -6.47 -10.51
C LEU A 15 0.25 -6.40 -9.52
N SER A 16 -0.03 -6.16 -8.24
CA SER A 16 0.99 -6.21 -7.17
C SER A 16 1.19 -7.62 -6.60
N ILE A 17 0.39 -8.60 -7.05
CA ILE A 17 0.41 -10.00 -6.62
C ILE A 17 1.31 -10.84 -7.53
N THR A 18 2.48 -10.29 -7.85
CA THR A 18 3.72 -11.06 -8.00
C THR A 18 4.82 -10.21 -7.39
N LEU A 19 5.31 -10.67 -6.24
CA LEU A 19 6.34 -10.06 -5.42
C LEU A 19 7.29 -9.10 -6.16
N PHE A 20 7.31 -7.85 -5.72
CA PHE A 20 8.53 -7.09 -5.41
C PHE A 20 9.58 -6.82 -6.51
N CYS A 21 9.32 -7.08 -7.79
CA CYS A 21 10.27 -6.72 -8.85
C CYS A 21 9.82 -5.46 -9.60
N ALA A 22 10.40 -4.35 -9.14
CA ALA A 22 10.60 -3.08 -9.85
C ALA A 22 9.40 -2.11 -9.92
N GLY A 23 9.45 -1.15 -8.98
CA GLY A 23 8.52 -0.02 -8.88
C GLY A 23 8.24 0.70 -10.19
N CYS A 24 6.95 0.96 -10.41
CA CYS A 24 6.34 1.83 -11.41
C CYS A 24 5.15 2.49 -10.68
N SER A 25 4.70 3.72 -10.91
CA SER A 25 4.95 4.66 -12.00
C SER A 25 4.41 6.05 -11.59
N GLN A 26 4.97 7.13 -12.15
CA GLN A 26 4.21 8.36 -12.41
C GLN A 26 4.66 8.97 -13.75
N SER A 27 3.71 9.11 -14.69
CA SER A 27 3.89 9.68 -16.02
C SER A 27 4.05 11.21 -15.98
N ASN A 28 5.06 11.72 -16.69
CA ASN A 28 5.32 13.14 -16.94
C ASN A 28 4.17 13.81 -17.74
N LYS A 29 3.70 14.98 -17.27
CA LYS A 29 2.89 15.92 -18.06
C LYS A 29 3.80 16.75 -18.96
N LYS A 30 3.44 16.90 -20.25
CA LYS A 30 3.89 17.99 -21.11
C LYS A 30 2.68 18.84 -21.52
N ASP A 31 2.91 20.15 -21.53
CA ASP A 31 1.98 21.25 -21.76
C ASP A 31 1.39 21.27 -23.17
N ILE A 32 0.10 21.64 -23.28
CA ILE A 32 -0.54 22.16 -24.51
C ILE A 32 -1.45 23.34 -24.12
N PRO A 33 -1.43 24.48 -24.86
CA PRO A 33 -1.99 25.78 -24.45
C PRO A 33 -3.49 25.94 -24.76
N PRO A 34 -4.17 26.99 -24.24
CA PRO A 34 -5.62 27.09 -24.28
C PRO A 34 -6.12 27.61 -25.65
N LYS A 35 -7.21 27.03 -26.15
CA LYS A 35 -8.04 27.66 -27.19
C LYS A 35 -9.37 28.12 -26.63
N ASN A 36 -9.61 29.40 -26.89
CA ASN A 36 -10.78 30.21 -26.62
C ASN A 36 -11.77 30.07 -27.79
N ASN A 37 -13.08 30.01 -27.51
CA ASN A 37 -14.14 30.84 -28.09
C ASN A 37 -15.55 30.26 -27.82
N GLN A 38 -16.35 31.05 -27.08
CA GLN A 38 -17.66 31.64 -27.42
C GLN A 38 -18.57 30.84 -28.41
N ARG A 39 -19.91 30.75 -28.28
CA ARG A 39 -20.92 31.61 -27.64
C ARG A 39 -22.32 30.92 -27.72
N GLN A 40 -23.22 31.30 -26.81
CA GLN A 40 -24.70 31.39 -26.96
C GLN A 40 -25.51 30.08 -27.12
N SER A 41 -26.73 29.90 -26.59
CA SER A 41 -27.78 30.83 -26.15
C SER A 41 -28.85 30.13 -25.28
N ASP A 42 -29.49 30.93 -24.42
CA ASP A 42 -30.92 30.99 -24.05
C ASP A 42 -31.72 29.80 -23.47
N THR A 43 -32.15 30.04 -22.22
CA THR A 43 -33.54 30.09 -21.71
C THR A 43 -34.61 29.13 -22.26
N GLY A 44 -35.20 28.31 -21.37
CA GLY A 44 -36.47 27.63 -21.66
C GLY A 44 -36.86 26.57 -20.63
N ASN A 45 -37.99 26.81 -19.95
CA ASN A 45 -38.46 26.19 -18.71
C ASN A 45 -39.09 24.78 -18.86
N ASN A 46 -39.08 24.03 -17.74
CA ASN A 46 -40.00 22.96 -17.32
C ASN A 46 -40.27 21.72 -18.22
N SER A 47 -39.99 20.53 -17.67
CA SER A 47 -41.01 19.72 -16.97
C SER A 47 -40.43 18.38 -16.51
N GLN A 48 -40.76 18.02 -15.27
CA GLN A 48 -40.47 16.74 -14.65
C GLN A 48 -41.15 15.60 -15.43
N GLN A 49 -40.36 14.58 -15.81
CA GLN A 49 -40.91 13.25 -16.01
C GLN A 49 -39.92 12.22 -15.47
N THR A 50 -40.28 11.73 -14.29
CA THR A 50 -39.72 10.57 -13.60
C THR A 50 -39.78 9.34 -14.51
N SER A 51 -38.71 9.06 -15.23
CA SER A 51 -38.44 7.73 -15.77
C SER A 51 -37.46 7.01 -14.84
N LYS A 52 -38.05 6.19 -13.98
CA LYS A 52 -37.37 5.14 -13.22
C LYS A 52 -36.81 4.13 -14.23
N ILE A 53 -35.62 4.37 -14.77
CA ILE A 53 -34.90 3.38 -15.56
C ILE A 53 -34.31 2.37 -14.57
N ILE A 54 -35.11 1.39 -14.18
CA ILE A 54 -34.58 0.09 -13.77
C ILE A 54 -34.22 -0.59 -15.07
N SER A 55 -32.97 -0.43 -15.53
CA SER A 55 -32.45 -1.33 -16.56
C SER A 55 -32.38 -2.74 -15.97
N PRO A 56 -32.70 -3.79 -16.75
CA PRO A 56 -32.47 -5.16 -16.33
C PRO A 56 -30.98 -5.34 -15.99
N VAL A 57 -30.65 -6.34 -15.17
CA VAL A 57 -29.26 -6.76 -14.91
C VAL A 57 -28.62 -7.11 -16.27
N GLY A 58 -28.04 -6.11 -16.94
CA GLY A 58 -27.62 -6.19 -18.33
C GLY A 58 -26.12 -6.36 -18.44
N ASP A 59 -25.61 -6.82 -19.58
CA ASP A 59 -24.18 -6.97 -19.86
C ASP A 59 -23.43 -5.64 -20.08
N GLY A 60 -23.89 -4.56 -19.44
CA GLY A 60 -23.33 -3.21 -19.52
C GLY A 60 -22.13 -2.97 -18.58
N ALA A 61 -21.45 -1.84 -18.78
CA ALA A 61 -20.30 -1.43 -17.96
C ALA A 61 -20.67 -1.28 -16.48
N ASP A 62 -21.88 -0.80 -16.18
CA ASP A 62 -22.42 -0.66 -14.84
C ASP A 62 -22.58 -2.02 -14.14
N ALA A 63 -23.11 -3.03 -14.83
CA ALA A 63 -23.22 -4.38 -14.27
C ALA A 63 -21.86 -5.05 -14.06
N ALA A 64 -20.87 -4.77 -14.92
CA ALA A 64 -19.50 -5.22 -14.70
C ALA A 64 -18.91 -4.62 -13.40
N VAL A 65 -19.12 -3.32 -13.17
CA VAL A 65 -18.72 -2.65 -11.92
C VAL A 65 -19.46 -3.22 -10.73
N GLN A 66 -20.77 -3.46 -10.83
CA GLN A 66 -21.56 -4.08 -9.76
C GLN A 66 -21.08 -5.49 -9.42
N ARG A 67 -20.73 -6.31 -10.43
CA ARG A 67 -20.15 -7.65 -10.19
C ARG A 67 -18.88 -7.57 -9.36
N VAL A 68 -17.97 -6.67 -9.70
CA VAL A 68 -16.74 -6.45 -8.93
C VAL A 68 -17.03 -6.01 -7.51
N ILE A 69 -17.91 -5.02 -7.32
CA ILE A 69 -18.32 -4.52 -6.00
C ILE A 69 -18.88 -5.67 -5.15
N ASN A 70 -19.81 -6.46 -5.71
CA ASN A 70 -20.45 -7.56 -5.00
C ASN A 70 -19.45 -8.66 -4.65
N GLY A 71 -18.56 -9.04 -5.58
CA GLY A 71 -17.53 -10.05 -5.30
C GLY A 71 -16.58 -9.62 -4.18
N LEU A 72 -16.12 -8.37 -4.19
CA LEU A 72 -15.27 -7.84 -3.12
C LEU A 72 -16.00 -7.76 -1.77
N GLN A 73 -17.29 -7.40 -1.75
CA GLN A 73 -18.11 -7.46 -0.53
C GLN A 73 -18.25 -8.88 0.01
N SER A 74 -18.32 -9.88 -0.87
CA SER A 74 -18.38 -11.29 -0.52
C SER A 74 -17.02 -11.92 -0.24
N ASN A 75 -15.97 -11.12 0.01
CA ASN A 75 -14.60 -11.59 0.24
C ASN A 75 -14.05 -12.48 -0.88
N ASN A 76 -14.45 -12.19 -2.13
CA ASN A 76 -14.07 -12.92 -3.33
C ASN A 76 -13.29 -12.00 -4.30
N PRO A 77 -11.96 -11.88 -4.14
CA PRO A 77 -11.17 -11.00 -4.99
C PRO A 77 -10.93 -11.60 -6.39
N PHE A 78 -11.18 -12.90 -6.60
CA PHE A 78 -11.10 -13.55 -7.91
C PHE A 78 -12.02 -12.90 -8.94
N VAL A 79 -13.07 -12.19 -8.51
CA VAL A 79 -13.93 -11.39 -9.40
C VAL A 79 -13.14 -10.36 -10.22
N LEU A 80 -12.03 -9.83 -9.69
CA LEU A 80 -11.18 -8.89 -10.42
C LEU A 80 -10.39 -9.60 -11.52
N TRP A 81 -9.89 -10.81 -11.26
CA TRP A 81 -9.27 -11.65 -12.29
C TRP A 81 -10.28 -11.98 -13.40
N GLN A 82 -11.49 -12.40 -13.03
CA GLN A 82 -12.58 -12.70 -13.97
C GLN A 82 -13.06 -11.49 -14.77
N ALA A 83 -12.82 -10.27 -14.27
CA ALA A 83 -13.15 -9.04 -14.97
C ALA A 83 -12.14 -8.69 -16.07
N LEU A 84 -10.94 -9.27 -16.04
CA LEU A 84 -9.92 -9.04 -17.06
C LEU A 84 -10.25 -9.79 -18.37
N PRO A 85 -9.87 -9.22 -19.55
CA PRO A 85 -9.82 -9.92 -20.83
C PRO A 85 -8.88 -11.12 -20.76
N ALA A 86 -9.08 -12.11 -21.63
CA ALA A 86 -8.23 -13.29 -21.69
C ALA A 86 -6.78 -12.93 -22.06
N SER A 87 -6.59 -11.98 -22.98
CA SER A 87 -5.24 -11.48 -23.31
C SER A 87 -4.54 -10.84 -22.11
N TYR A 88 -5.27 -10.15 -21.23
CA TYR A 88 -4.70 -9.47 -20.08
C TYR A 88 -4.34 -10.48 -18.98
N GLN A 89 -5.17 -11.50 -18.78
CA GLN A 89 -4.86 -12.64 -17.92
C GLN A 89 -3.59 -13.36 -18.41
N ASN A 90 -3.49 -13.61 -19.71
CA ASN A 90 -2.32 -14.23 -20.32
C ASN A 90 -1.06 -13.36 -20.16
N ASP A 91 -1.16 -12.04 -20.34
CA ASP A 91 -0.05 -11.12 -20.10
C ASP A 91 0.48 -11.20 -18.66
N ILE A 92 -0.42 -11.27 -17.67
CA ILE A 92 -0.02 -11.44 -16.25
C ILE A 92 0.64 -12.80 -16.04
N ASN A 93 0.06 -13.88 -16.55
CA ASN A 93 0.63 -15.23 -16.43
C ASN A 93 2.03 -15.29 -17.04
N GLU A 94 2.22 -14.74 -18.24
CA GLU A 94 3.52 -14.70 -18.89
C GLU A 94 4.57 -13.87 -18.12
N LEU A 95 4.17 -12.81 -17.41
CA LEU A 95 5.09 -12.07 -16.53
C LEU A 95 5.58 -12.96 -15.37
N VAL A 96 4.68 -13.73 -14.75
CA VAL A 96 5.03 -14.66 -13.66
C VAL A 96 5.95 -15.76 -14.18
N HIS A 97 5.61 -16.34 -15.33
CA HIS A 97 6.41 -17.38 -15.95
C HIS A 97 7.80 -16.85 -16.32
N LEU A 98 7.89 -15.66 -16.89
CA LEU A 98 9.16 -15.02 -17.22
C LEU A 98 10.04 -14.81 -15.98
N TYR A 99 9.45 -14.31 -14.88
CA TYR A 99 10.16 -14.20 -13.61
C TYR A 99 10.68 -15.56 -13.13
N ALA A 100 9.82 -16.58 -13.13
CA ALA A 100 10.17 -17.92 -12.67
C ALA A 100 11.22 -18.64 -13.55
N GLN A 101 11.30 -18.28 -14.83
CA GLN A 101 12.34 -18.74 -15.75
C GLN A 101 13.70 -18.11 -15.47
N GLN A 102 13.72 -16.85 -15.02
CA GLN A 102 14.95 -16.10 -14.75
C GLN A 102 15.54 -16.36 -13.37
N MET A 103 14.71 -16.77 -12.43
CA MET A 103 15.14 -17.10 -11.07
C MET A 103 15.95 -18.40 -11.00
N ASP A 104 17.01 -18.35 -10.20
CA ASP A 104 17.78 -19.53 -9.84
C ASP A 104 17.00 -20.42 -8.85
N GLU A 105 16.91 -21.71 -9.17
CA GLU A 105 16.08 -22.67 -8.44
C GLU A 105 16.56 -22.90 -7.00
N GLU A 106 17.88 -22.98 -6.80
CA GLU A 106 18.47 -23.17 -5.47
C GLU A 106 18.21 -21.93 -4.60
N LEU A 107 18.44 -20.73 -5.15
CA LEU A 107 18.18 -19.48 -4.44
C LEU A 107 16.70 -19.35 -4.04
N TRP A 108 15.77 -19.65 -4.94
CA TRP A 108 14.34 -19.61 -4.63
C TRP A 108 13.96 -20.60 -3.53
N SER A 109 14.47 -21.83 -3.64
CA SER A 109 14.23 -22.88 -2.65
C SER A 109 14.77 -22.51 -1.28
N GLU A 110 15.96 -21.91 -1.20
CA GLU A 110 16.56 -21.47 0.06
C GLU A 110 15.76 -20.31 0.69
N ILE A 111 15.22 -19.39 -0.11
CA ILE A 111 14.32 -18.31 0.37
C ILE A 111 13.09 -18.92 1.05
N PHE A 112 12.41 -19.87 0.40
CA PHE A 112 11.21 -20.51 0.96
C PHE A 112 11.52 -21.42 2.14
N THR A 113 12.68 -22.09 2.14
CA THR A 113 13.16 -22.88 3.27
C THR A 113 13.39 -21.98 4.50
N THR A 114 14.05 -20.84 4.30
CA THR A 114 14.27 -19.82 5.33
C THR A 114 12.94 -19.26 5.83
N LEU A 115 11.99 -18.98 4.93
CA LEU A 115 10.66 -18.46 5.27
C LEU A 115 9.83 -19.47 6.10
N LYS A 116 9.85 -20.76 5.71
CA LYS A 116 9.22 -21.85 6.46
C LYS A 116 9.83 -21.97 7.87
N LYS A 117 11.16 -21.92 7.98
CA LYS A 117 11.89 -21.93 9.25
C LYS A 117 11.49 -20.74 10.13
N ALA A 118 11.50 -19.52 9.58
CA ALA A 118 11.10 -18.31 10.29
C ALA A 118 9.66 -18.42 10.81
N THR A 119 8.72 -18.87 9.97
CA THR A 119 7.30 -19.03 10.34
C THR A 119 7.12 -20.04 11.47
N ARG A 120 7.80 -21.21 11.39
CA ARG A 120 7.81 -22.22 12.46
C ARG A 120 8.31 -21.63 13.78
N ILE A 121 9.44 -20.92 13.75
CA ILE A 121 10.05 -20.34 14.94
C ILE A 121 9.19 -19.24 15.54
N LEU A 122 8.60 -18.37 14.71
CA LEU A 122 7.68 -17.33 15.18
C LEU A 122 6.44 -17.95 15.85
N LYS A 123 5.89 -19.03 15.30
CA LYS A 123 4.81 -19.80 15.96
C LYS A 123 5.25 -20.32 17.33
N LYS A 124 6.41 -20.99 17.40
CA LYS A 124 6.96 -21.58 18.63
C LYS A 124 7.29 -20.53 19.70
N GLN A 125 7.94 -19.44 19.29
CA GLN A 125 8.48 -18.40 20.18
C GLN A 125 7.55 -17.19 20.36
N LYS A 126 6.26 -17.33 19.98
CA LYS A 126 5.23 -16.30 20.10
C LYS A 126 5.23 -15.64 21.48
N ARG A 127 5.39 -16.42 22.56
CA ARG A 127 5.40 -15.92 23.93
C ARG A 127 6.43 -14.80 24.13
N PHE A 128 7.69 -15.02 23.72
CA PHE A 128 8.76 -14.04 23.90
C PHE A 128 8.55 -12.78 23.06
N TYR A 129 7.98 -12.93 21.87
CA TYR A 129 7.58 -11.77 21.07
C TYR A 129 6.49 -10.94 21.79
N LEU A 130 5.43 -11.59 22.28
CA LEU A 130 4.35 -10.91 22.99
C LEU A 130 4.83 -10.24 24.28
N GLU A 131 5.65 -10.92 25.08
CA GLU A 131 6.25 -10.35 26.30
C GLU A 131 7.01 -9.05 26.00
N GLN A 132 7.86 -9.04 24.96
CA GLN A 132 8.60 -7.83 24.58
C GLN A 132 7.68 -6.70 24.11
N GLN A 133 6.69 -7.02 23.29
CA GLN A 133 5.81 -5.99 22.73
C GLN A 133 4.86 -5.43 23.79
N ILE A 134 4.38 -6.26 24.71
CA ILE A 134 3.56 -5.82 25.85
C ILE A 134 4.39 -4.97 26.82
N ALA A 135 5.65 -5.35 27.08
CA ALA A 135 6.54 -4.53 27.91
C ALA A 135 6.82 -3.14 27.29
N ARG A 136 6.82 -3.05 25.95
CA ARG A 136 7.05 -1.78 25.21
C ARG A 136 5.80 -0.92 25.06
N ASN A 137 4.64 -1.53 24.78
CA ASN A 137 3.41 -0.81 24.41
C ASN A 137 2.36 -0.79 25.54
N GLY A 138 2.59 -1.54 26.63
CA GLY A 138 1.71 -1.64 27.78
C GLY A 138 0.72 -2.83 27.70
N PRO A 139 0.19 -3.29 28.85
CA PRO A 139 -0.73 -4.44 28.91
C PRO A 139 -2.04 -4.27 28.14
N ARG A 140 -2.52 -3.03 27.98
CA ARG A 140 -3.77 -2.72 27.28
C ARG A 140 -3.72 -3.03 25.79
N GLU A 141 -2.53 -3.07 25.20
CA GLU A 141 -2.33 -3.37 23.78
C GLU A 141 -2.21 -4.88 23.50
N LYS A 142 -2.24 -5.74 24.53
CA LYS A 142 -2.01 -7.19 24.40
C LYS A 142 -2.86 -7.82 23.30
N GLU A 143 -4.17 -7.60 23.34
CA GLU A 143 -5.11 -8.21 22.39
C GLU A 143 -4.84 -7.75 20.96
N ARG A 144 -4.57 -6.45 20.77
CA ARG A 144 -4.23 -5.87 19.46
C ARG A 144 -2.92 -6.42 18.91
N ILE A 145 -1.89 -6.52 19.74
CA ILE A 145 -0.57 -7.07 19.37
C ILE A 145 -0.71 -8.55 19.00
N GLU A 146 -1.43 -9.32 19.82
CA GLU A 146 -1.63 -10.74 19.59
C GLU A 146 -2.43 -11.01 18.32
N LYS A 147 -3.51 -10.25 18.09
CA LYS A 147 -4.31 -10.33 16.85
C LYS A 147 -3.44 -10.06 15.63
N ARG A 148 -2.66 -8.96 15.63
CA ARG A 148 -1.76 -8.62 14.52
C ARG A 148 -0.70 -9.68 14.28
N PHE A 149 -0.12 -10.24 15.34
CA PHE A 149 0.86 -11.31 15.23
C PHE A 149 0.26 -12.56 14.59
N ASN A 150 -0.93 -12.98 15.04
CA ASN A 150 -1.63 -14.13 14.46
C ASN A 150 -1.99 -13.88 12.99
N GLN A 151 -2.39 -12.67 12.63
CA GLN A 151 -2.65 -12.29 11.23
C GLN A 151 -1.40 -12.41 10.37
N VAL A 152 -0.25 -11.90 10.82
CA VAL A 152 1.03 -12.06 10.10
C VAL A 152 1.41 -13.54 9.96
N LEU A 153 1.22 -14.36 11.00
CA LEU A 153 1.47 -15.79 10.91
C LEU A 153 0.54 -16.50 9.92
N GLN A 154 -0.72 -16.08 9.82
CA GLN A 154 -1.66 -16.60 8.84
C GLN A 154 -1.19 -16.29 7.42
N ILE A 155 -0.76 -15.04 7.15
CA ILE A 155 -0.19 -14.62 5.86
C ILE A 155 0.98 -15.51 5.47
N LEU A 156 1.93 -15.67 6.39
CA LEU A 156 3.11 -16.47 6.16
C LEU A 156 2.76 -17.93 5.90
N SER A 157 1.76 -18.47 6.60
CA SER A 157 1.30 -19.86 6.43
C SER A 157 0.67 -20.06 5.05
N ILE A 158 -0.23 -19.17 4.63
CA ILE A 158 -0.84 -19.21 3.28
C ILE A 158 0.25 -19.17 2.19
N LEU A 159 1.23 -18.27 2.34
CA LEU A 159 2.31 -18.14 1.36
C LEU A 159 3.18 -19.40 1.26
N ILE A 160 3.60 -19.98 2.39
CA ILE A 160 4.48 -21.17 2.38
C ILE A 160 3.76 -22.48 2.05
N GLU A 161 2.43 -22.53 2.21
CA GLU A 161 1.56 -23.65 1.86
C GLU A 161 1.08 -23.58 0.40
N SER A 162 1.26 -22.43 -0.26
CA SER A 162 0.93 -22.24 -1.68
C SER A 162 2.01 -22.77 -2.62
N ASP A 163 1.62 -23.02 -3.88
CA ASP A 163 2.52 -23.42 -4.97
C ASP A 163 3.55 -22.33 -5.35
N ILE A 164 3.42 -21.12 -4.80
CA ILE A 164 4.36 -20.01 -5.03
C ILE A 164 5.77 -20.38 -4.56
N GLY A 165 5.90 -21.26 -3.56
CA GLY A 165 7.19 -21.74 -3.08
C GLY A 165 7.93 -22.65 -4.05
N ASP A 166 7.26 -23.21 -5.04
CA ASP A 166 7.86 -24.06 -6.06
C ASP A 166 8.09 -23.27 -7.35
N ILE A 167 9.36 -22.98 -7.65
CA ILE A 167 9.72 -22.23 -8.85
C ILE A 167 9.34 -22.97 -10.13
N LYS A 168 9.28 -24.32 -10.10
CA LYS A 168 8.87 -25.12 -11.26
C LYS A 168 7.37 -24.98 -11.50
N ALA A 169 6.58 -25.00 -10.43
CA ALA A 169 5.14 -24.72 -10.53
C ALA A 169 4.89 -23.30 -11.06
N LEU A 170 5.63 -22.30 -10.57
CA LEU A 170 5.51 -20.91 -11.01
C LEU A 170 5.81 -20.69 -12.50
N ARG A 171 6.56 -21.57 -13.17
CA ARG A 171 6.83 -21.47 -14.62
C ARG A 171 5.62 -21.77 -15.48
N THR A 172 4.58 -22.40 -14.94
CA THR A 172 3.39 -22.81 -15.69
C THR A 172 2.08 -22.45 -14.98
N ILE A 173 2.15 -21.83 -13.80
CA ILE A 173 0.96 -21.55 -12.97
C ILE A 173 0.00 -20.56 -13.64
N ASP A 174 -1.30 -20.79 -13.49
CA ASP A 174 -2.29 -19.74 -13.75
C ASP A 174 -2.44 -18.90 -12.47
N VAL A 175 -2.14 -17.60 -12.56
CA VAL A 175 -2.31 -16.67 -11.44
C VAL A 175 -3.77 -16.61 -10.99
N GLY A 176 -4.71 -16.84 -11.91
CA GLY A 176 -6.13 -16.97 -11.59
C GLY A 176 -6.41 -18.05 -10.56
N ASP A 177 -5.77 -19.21 -10.67
CA ASP A 177 -5.96 -20.33 -9.73
C ASP A 177 -5.39 -20.00 -8.34
N ILE A 178 -4.27 -19.26 -8.30
CA ILE A 178 -3.72 -18.73 -7.04
C ILE A 178 -4.74 -17.79 -6.40
N VAL A 179 -5.19 -16.76 -7.13
CA VAL A 179 -6.15 -15.76 -6.60
C VAL A 179 -7.46 -16.41 -6.18
N LYS A 180 -7.92 -17.44 -6.89
CA LYS A 180 -9.11 -18.21 -6.54
C LYS A 180 -8.94 -18.99 -5.24
N THR A 181 -7.76 -19.59 -5.04
CA THR A 181 -7.50 -20.48 -3.89
C THR A 181 -7.16 -19.69 -2.63
N VAL A 182 -6.30 -18.68 -2.74
CA VAL A 182 -5.78 -17.94 -1.57
C VAL A 182 -6.36 -16.53 -1.43
N GLY A 183 -7.07 -16.02 -2.45
CA GLY A 183 -7.42 -14.60 -2.50
C GLY A 183 -8.37 -14.17 -1.38
N GLY A 184 -9.43 -14.93 -1.11
CA GLY A 184 -10.40 -14.58 -0.05
C GLY A 184 -9.75 -14.54 1.33
N ASP A 185 -8.89 -15.52 1.63
CA ASP A 185 -8.12 -15.58 2.87
C ASP A 185 -6.98 -14.56 2.92
N SER A 186 -6.70 -13.84 1.83
CA SER A 186 -5.62 -12.86 1.70
C SER A 186 -6.10 -11.41 1.56
N MET A 187 -7.40 -11.15 1.40
CA MET A 187 -7.91 -9.78 1.17
C MET A 187 -7.63 -8.84 2.36
N GLN A 188 -7.86 -9.30 3.59
CA GLN A 188 -7.58 -8.50 4.79
C GLN A 188 -6.06 -8.33 5.02
N GLN A 189 -5.30 -9.29 4.55
CA GLN A 189 -3.87 -9.44 4.71
C GLN A 189 -3.11 -8.55 3.74
N PHE A 190 -3.63 -8.38 2.53
CA PHE A 190 -3.05 -7.49 1.53
C PHE A 190 -2.97 -6.05 2.07
N GLU A 191 -3.98 -5.58 2.80
CA GLU A 191 -3.95 -4.25 3.39
C GLU A 191 -2.83 -4.09 4.42
N ILE A 192 -2.64 -5.11 5.26
CA ILE A 192 -1.58 -5.11 6.29
C ILE A 192 -0.21 -5.10 5.59
N LEU A 193 -0.02 -5.91 4.55
CA LEU A 193 1.22 -5.92 3.76
C LEU A 193 1.46 -4.60 3.04
N SER A 194 0.42 -4.01 2.46
CA SER A 194 0.50 -2.72 1.76
C SER A 194 0.82 -1.56 2.72
N GLU A 195 0.28 -1.58 3.94
CA GLU A 195 0.60 -0.62 5.00
C GLU A 195 2.08 -0.76 5.43
N MET A 196 2.54 -2.01 5.64
CA MET A 196 3.93 -2.27 6.05
C MET A 196 4.95 -1.94 4.96
N ALA A 197 4.61 -2.16 3.69
CA ALA A 197 5.50 -1.90 2.57
C ALA A 197 5.60 -0.41 2.20
N GLY A 198 4.70 0.44 2.70
CA GLY A 198 4.62 1.85 2.32
C GLY A 198 4.30 2.07 0.83
N THR A 199 3.85 1.02 0.13
CA THR A 199 3.56 1.00 -1.31
C THR A 199 2.09 1.22 -1.62
N ALA A 200 1.27 1.57 -0.63
CA ALA A 200 -0.15 1.83 -0.81
C ALA A 200 -0.35 3.08 -1.70
N THR A 201 -0.45 2.90 -3.02
CA THR A 201 -0.83 3.97 -3.96
C THR A 201 -2.33 4.27 -3.93
N GLY A 202 -3.02 3.95 -2.82
CA GLY A 202 -4.46 4.02 -2.65
C GLY A 202 -4.91 3.87 -1.19
N LYS A 203 -6.19 4.15 -0.92
CA LYS A 203 -6.78 3.90 0.41
C LYS A 203 -6.92 2.39 0.63
N PRO A 204 -6.59 1.85 1.82
CA PRO A 204 -6.86 0.44 2.17
C PRO A 204 -8.31 0.06 1.84
N LEU A 205 -8.53 -1.16 1.31
CA LEU A 205 -9.86 -1.63 0.90
C LEU A 205 -10.88 -1.54 2.06
N SER A 206 -10.47 -1.82 3.29
CA SER A 206 -11.28 -1.69 4.52
C SER A 206 -11.71 -0.26 4.83
N LYS A 207 -10.96 0.73 4.34
CA LYS A 207 -11.31 2.14 4.45
C LYS A 207 -12.27 2.58 3.34
N ILE A 208 -12.43 1.76 2.29
CA ILE A 208 -13.43 1.96 1.23
C ILE A 208 -14.74 1.31 1.68
N GLN A 209 -15.81 2.09 1.74
CA GLN A 209 -17.14 1.58 2.08
C GLN A 209 -17.76 0.92 0.84
N ILE A 210 -17.17 -0.19 0.38
CA ILE A 210 -17.58 -0.91 -0.83
C ILE A 210 -19.07 -1.27 -0.74
N GLY A 211 -19.55 -1.65 0.46
CA GLY A 211 -20.96 -1.88 0.81
C GLY A 211 -21.94 -0.75 0.44
N GLN A 212 -21.45 0.49 0.46
CA GLN A 212 -22.27 1.69 0.29
C GLN A 212 -22.05 2.36 -1.07
N MET A 213 -21.23 1.77 -1.93
CA MET A 213 -21.05 2.27 -3.29
C MET A 213 -22.34 2.10 -4.09
N ARG A 214 -22.64 3.10 -4.92
CA ARG A 214 -23.77 3.08 -5.85
C ARG A 214 -23.24 3.29 -7.26
N VAL A 215 -23.80 2.54 -8.19
CA VAL A 215 -23.39 2.53 -9.60
C VAL A 215 -24.59 2.94 -10.44
N LYS A 216 -24.39 3.91 -11.33
CA LYS A 216 -25.40 4.33 -12.31
C LYS A 216 -24.77 4.43 -13.69
N LEU A 217 -25.35 3.76 -14.68
CA LEU A 217 -24.99 3.97 -16.08
C LEU A 217 -25.41 5.38 -16.52
N LEU A 218 -24.47 6.18 -17.01
CA LEU A 218 -24.75 7.51 -17.59
C LEU A 218 -24.90 7.43 -19.10
N SER A 219 -24.05 6.65 -19.77
CA SER A 219 -24.16 6.41 -21.20
C SER A 219 -23.59 5.06 -21.58
N SER A 220 -24.09 4.48 -22.66
CA SER A 220 -23.53 3.31 -23.32
C SER A 220 -23.71 3.48 -24.82
N LYS A 221 -22.60 3.44 -25.57
CA LYS A 221 -22.58 3.58 -27.03
C LYS A 221 -21.59 2.58 -27.62
N GLY A 222 -22.12 1.50 -28.19
CA GLY A 222 -21.32 0.42 -28.73
C GLY A 222 -20.38 -0.15 -27.67
N GLU A 223 -19.08 -0.12 -27.94
CA GLU A 223 -18.02 -0.61 -27.05
C GLU A 223 -17.57 0.40 -25.99
N ASN A 224 -18.27 1.53 -25.81
CA ASN A 224 -17.92 2.56 -24.83
C ASN A 224 -19.06 2.73 -23.83
N GLY A 225 -18.73 2.90 -22.55
CA GLY A 225 -19.69 3.17 -21.48
C GLY A 225 -19.17 4.24 -20.53
N ILE A 226 -20.07 5.01 -19.93
CA ILE A 226 -19.76 5.93 -18.84
C ILE A 226 -20.59 5.52 -17.63
N VAL A 227 -19.91 5.25 -16.53
CA VAL A 227 -20.52 4.81 -15.28
C VAL A 227 -20.24 5.85 -14.20
N LEU A 228 -21.30 6.34 -13.56
CA LEU A 228 -21.19 7.13 -12.35
C LEU A 228 -21.07 6.21 -11.14
N ILE A 229 -19.95 6.33 -10.43
CA ILE A 229 -19.70 5.65 -9.17
C ILE A 229 -19.85 6.66 -8.05
N SER A 230 -20.80 6.43 -7.15
CA SER A 230 -21.00 7.24 -5.95
C SER A 230 -20.49 6.47 -4.74
N SER A 231 -19.65 7.10 -3.93
CA SER A 231 -19.10 6.55 -2.70
C SER A 231 -19.25 7.54 -1.54
N PRO A 232 -19.53 7.09 -0.31
CA PRO A 232 -19.62 7.98 0.84
C PRO A 232 -18.23 8.45 1.27
N ASP A 233 -18.09 9.77 1.37
CA ASP A 233 -16.90 10.41 1.92
C ASP A 233 -17.05 10.51 3.45
N LYS A 234 -16.23 9.74 4.18
CA LYS A 234 -16.21 9.75 5.65
C LYS A 234 -15.74 11.08 6.24
N THR A 235 -15.02 11.89 5.48
CA THR A 235 -14.44 13.14 5.96
C THR A 235 -15.44 14.29 5.87
N THR A 236 -16.29 14.30 4.84
CA THR A 236 -17.26 15.38 4.60
C THR A 236 -18.71 15.00 4.87
N GLY A 237 -19.01 13.70 5.00
CA GLY A 237 -20.39 13.20 5.12
C GLY A 237 -21.19 13.28 3.81
N THR A 238 -20.55 13.64 2.69
CA THR A 238 -21.19 13.78 1.37
C THR A 238 -20.89 12.59 0.47
N LEU A 239 -21.67 12.43 -0.61
CA LEU A 239 -21.38 11.43 -1.65
C LEU A 239 -20.33 12.00 -2.61
N LYS A 240 -19.17 11.35 -2.68
CA LYS A 240 -18.20 11.56 -3.74
C LYS A 240 -18.66 10.82 -4.98
N GLN A 241 -18.90 11.56 -6.06
CA GLN A 241 -19.34 11.02 -7.34
C GLN A 241 -18.21 11.12 -8.35
N GLU A 242 -17.98 10.03 -9.08
CA GLU A 242 -16.93 9.94 -10.08
C GLU A 242 -17.49 9.30 -11.34
N GLU A 243 -17.31 9.99 -12.47
CA GLU A 243 -17.62 9.45 -13.79
C GLU A 243 -16.40 8.69 -14.30
N VAL A 244 -16.61 7.43 -14.63
CA VAL A 244 -15.57 6.52 -15.10
C VAL A 244 -15.93 6.07 -16.50
N GLN A 245 -15.01 6.30 -17.42
CA GLN A 245 -15.13 5.80 -18.79
C GLN A 245 -14.68 4.35 -18.85
N PHE A 246 -15.46 3.51 -19.50
CA PHE A 246 -15.19 2.11 -19.77
C PHE A 246 -15.16 1.87 -21.28
N VAL A 247 -14.33 0.93 -21.69
CA VAL A 247 -14.27 0.39 -23.04
C VAL A 247 -14.40 -1.13 -22.98
N LYS A 248 -15.04 -1.74 -23.98
CA LYS A 248 -15.12 -3.19 -24.10
C LYS A 248 -13.85 -3.73 -24.77
N VAL A 249 -13.20 -4.69 -24.14
CA VAL A 249 -12.02 -5.41 -24.64
C VAL A 249 -12.30 -6.90 -24.46
N GLU A 250 -12.36 -7.66 -25.56
CA GLU A 250 -12.69 -9.10 -25.55
C GLU A 250 -13.93 -9.43 -24.71
N GLU A 251 -15.03 -8.72 -24.98
CA GLU A 251 -16.29 -8.84 -24.24
C GLU A 251 -16.26 -8.46 -22.74
N LYS A 252 -15.14 -7.92 -22.24
CA LYS A 252 -15.01 -7.44 -20.86
C LYS A 252 -14.99 -5.91 -20.81
N TRP A 253 -15.70 -5.33 -19.84
CA TRP A 253 -15.70 -3.88 -19.61
C TRP A 253 -14.53 -3.48 -18.74
N ILE A 254 -13.62 -2.70 -19.33
CA ILE A 254 -12.37 -2.26 -18.70
C ILE A 254 -12.36 -0.75 -18.58
N PRO A 255 -11.94 -0.17 -17.44
CA PRO A 255 -11.74 1.27 -17.36
C PRO A 255 -10.81 1.74 -18.47
N LYS A 256 -11.22 2.77 -19.20
CA LYS A 256 -10.52 3.26 -20.39
C LYS A 256 -9.06 3.59 -20.12
N GLU A 257 -8.78 4.16 -18.95
CA GLU A 257 -7.41 4.46 -18.51
C GLU A 257 -6.54 3.20 -18.42
N LEU A 258 -7.06 2.12 -17.82
CA LEU A 258 -6.35 0.84 -17.76
C LEU A 258 -6.16 0.26 -19.17
N ALA A 259 -7.21 0.22 -19.98
CA ALA A 259 -7.13 -0.33 -21.33
C ALA A 259 -6.11 0.43 -22.21
N THR A 260 -6.03 1.76 -22.05
CA THR A 260 -5.10 2.61 -22.80
C THR A 260 -3.64 2.35 -22.40
N ASN A 261 -3.38 2.17 -21.11
CA ASN A 261 -2.02 2.06 -20.59
C ASN A 261 -1.50 0.61 -20.54
N TRP A 262 -2.40 -0.38 -20.58
CA TRP A 262 -2.10 -1.80 -20.40
C TRP A 262 -0.87 -2.28 -21.19
N LYS A 263 -0.87 -2.08 -22.51
CA LYS A 263 0.22 -2.54 -23.38
C LYS A 263 1.57 -1.92 -23.01
N SER A 264 1.60 -0.64 -22.67
CA SER A 264 2.82 0.06 -22.26
C SER A 264 3.31 -0.43 -20.90
N ASP A 265 2.39 -0.67 -19.97
CA ASP A 265 2.70 -1.13 -18.62
C ASP A 265 3.25 -2.57 -18.64
N ILE A 266 2.60 -3.47 -19.39
CA ILE A 266 3.08 -4.85 -19.62
C ILE A 266 4.44 -4.85 -20.33
N ALA A 267 4.62 -4.04 -21.38
CA ALA A 267 5.92 -3.95 -22.06
C ALA A 267 7.03 -3.46 -21.12
N SER A 268 6.71 -2.49 -20.25
CA SER A 268 7.64 -1.98 -19.24
C SER A 268 7.98 -3.03 -18.19
N ALA A 269 6.98 -3.78 -17.70
CA ALA A 269 7.18 -4.89 -16.77
C ALA A 269 8.07 -5.98 -17.38
N ARG A 270 7.77 -6.41 -18.62
CA ARG A 270 8.59 -7.38 -19.36
C ARG A 270 10.04 -6.88 -19.55
N LYS A 271 10.23 -5.60 -19.89
CA LYS A 271 11.57 -5.02 -20.06
C LYS A 271 12.38 -5.11 -18.76
N LYS A 272 11.77 -4.80 -17.62
CA LYS A 272 12.43 -4.86 -16.31
C LYS A 272 12.74 -6.29 -15.89
N LEU A 273 11.82 -7.22 -16.10
CA LEU A 273 12.10 -8.64 -15.88
C LEU A 273 13.26 -9.10 -16.77
N LYS A 274 13.29 -8.72 -18.06
CA LYS A 274 14.43 -9.04 -18.95
C LYS A 274 15.79 -8.49 -18.49
N GLN A 275 15.84 -7.47 -17.63
CA GLN A 275 17.10 -7.01 -17.02
C GLN A 275 17.59 -7.96 -15.91
N MET A 276 16.68 -8.75 -15.34
CA MET A 276 16.97 -9.82 -14.39
C MET A 276 17.47 -11.07 -15.14
N THR A 277 18.63 -10.96 -15.79
CA THR A 277 19.16 -12.10 -16.56
C THR A 277 19.67 -13.20 -15.63
N PRO A 278 19.72 -14.47 -16.08
CA PRO A 278 20.33 -15.54 -15.32
C PRO A 278 21.77 -15.23 -14.89
N GLU A 279 22.54 -14.53 -15.73
CA GLU A 279 23.91 -14.09 -15.41
C GLU A 279 23.93 -13.07 -14.28
N PHE A 280 23.01 -12.11 -14.29
CA PHE A 280 22.85 -11.15 -13.19
C PHE A 280 22.49 -11.88 -11.89
N ILE A 281 21.55 -12.82 -11.94
CA ILE A 281 21.16 -13.62 -10.77
C ILE A 281 22.32 -14.48 -10.25
N ALA A 282 23.05 -15.13 -11.15
CA ALA A 282 24.25 -15.87 -10.80
C ALA A 282 25.31 -14.97 -10.13
N SER A 283 25.46 -13.71 -10.59
CA SER A 283 26.42 -12.76 -10.01
C SER A 283 26.07 -12.34 -8.57
N ILE A 284 24.77 -12.22 -8.24
CA ILE A 284 24.32 -11.82 -6.90
C ILE A 284 24.03 -13.01 -5.98
N LYS A 285 23.85 -14.21 -6.53
CA LYS A 285 23.49 -15.43 -5.79
C LYS A 285 24.43 -15.71 -4.61
N PRO A 286 25.78 -15.70 -4.73
CA PRO A 286 26.66 -15.97 -3.58
C PRO A 286 26.42 -15.01 -2.42
N ARG A 287 26.17 -13.74 -2.73
CA ARG A 287 25.86 -12.71 -1.73
C ARG A 287 24.51 -12.97 -1.07
N LEU A 288 23.46 -13.28 -1.85
CA LEU A 288 22.13 -13.58 -1.32
C LEU A 288 22.14 -14.85 -0.47
N MET A 289 22.82 -15.91 -0.90
CA MET A 289 22.99 -17.14 -0.14
C MET A 289 23.74 -16.89 1.18
N ASN A 290 24.75 -16.03 1.19
CA ASN A 290 25.43 -15.64 2.42
C ASN A 290 24.52 -14.83 3.37
N VAL A 291 23.63 -13.99 2.84
CA VAL A 291 22.61 -13.30 3.65
C VAL A 291 21.64 -14.32 4.24
N LEU A 292 21.10 -15.24 3.44
CA LEU A 292 20.19 -16.30 3.91
C LEU A 292 20.85 -17.18 4.98
N LYS A 293 22.13 -17.54 4.82
CA LYS A 293 22.90 -18.27 5.84
C LYS A 293 22.96 -17.51 7.17
N GLN A 294 23.25 -16.21 7.15
CA GLN A 294 23.29 -15.39 8.36
C GLN A 294 21.91 -15.24 9.01
N VAL A 295 20.87 -15.03 8.20
CA VAL A 295 19.48 -15.02 8.67
C VAL A 295 19.15 -16.35 9.36
N ASN A 296 19.49 -17.46 8.72
CA ASN A 296 19.25 -18.81 9.25
C ASN A 296 19.98 -19.07 10.57
N GLY A 297 21.21 -18.58 10.74
CA GLY A 297 21.92 -18.65 12.02
C GLY A 297 21.23 -17.85 13.13
N GLY A 298 20.75 -16.64 12.83
CA GLY A 298 19.94 -15.86 13.77
C GLY A 298 18.62 -16.55 14.12
N LEU A 299 17.97 -17.20 13.14
CA LEU A 299 16.78 -18.00 13.36
C LEU A 299 17.06 -19.22 14.26
N ASP A 300 18.19 -19.91 14.09
CA ASP A 300 18.56 -21.03 14.99
C ASP A 300 18.68 -20.56 16.44
N GLU A 301 19.35 -19.43 16.67
CA GLU A 301 19.44 -18.84 18.01
C GLU A 301 18.07 -18.43 18.56
N MET A 302 17.16 -17.94 17.71
CA MET A 302 15.78 -17.64 18.12
C MET A 302 15.05 -18.92 18.53
N ASP A 303 15.26 -20.04 17.84
CA ASP A 303 14.61 -21.32 18.12
C ASP A 303 15.04 -21.91 19.48
N THR A 304 16.28 -21.65 19.89
CA THR A 304 16.85 -22.12 21.17
C THR A 304 16.71 -21.12 22.31
N ALA A 305 16.27 -19.88 22.04
CA ALA A 305 16.13 -18.84 23.06
C ALA A 305 15.24 -19.31 24.22
N GLN A 306 15.68 -19.07 25.45
CA GLN A 306 15.00 -19.48 26.68
C GLN A 306 14.25 -18.34 27.36
N ASN A 307 14.54 -17.09 26.96
CA ASN A 307 13.92 -15.90 27.51
C ASN A 307 13.77 -14.79 26.46
N ALA A 308 13.00 -13.76 26.83
CA ALA A 308 12.72 -12.62 25.97
C ALA A 308 14.00 -11.85 25.54
N ARG A 309 15.04 -11.78 26.38
CA ARG A 309 16.26 -11.05 26.04
C ARG A 309 17.04 -11.75 24.93
N GLU A 310 17.28 -13.05 25.10
CA GLU A 310 17.92 -13.91 24.08
C GLU A 310 17.16 -13.87 22.76
N PHE A 311 15.82 -14.02 22.81
CA PHE A 311 14.98 -13.93 21.61
C PHE A 311 15.14 -12.58 20.89
N SER A 312 15.26 -11.46 21.62
CA SER A 312 15.44 -10.13 21.02
C SER A 312 16.80 -9.98 20.32
N MET A 313 17.87 -10.49 20.94
CA MET A 313 19.21 -10.47 20.37
C MET A 313 19.28 -11.34 19.11
N ALA A 314 18.73 -12.55 19.19
CA ALA A 314 18.68 -13.48 18.07
C ALA A 314 17.82 -12.92 16.91
N LYS A 315 16.67 -12.30 17.20
CA LYS A 315 15.87 -11.57 16.20
C LYS A 315 16.68 -10.47 15.50
N THR A 316 17.47 -9.72 16.25
CA THR A 316 18.33 -8.66 15.68
C THR A 316 19.39 -9.26 14.75
N LYS A 317 20.01 -10.38 15.13
CA LYS A 317 20.94 -11.12 14.27
C LYS A 317 20.26 -11.65 13.01
N ALA A 318 19.03 -12.15 13.13
CA ALA A 318 18.25 -12.65 12.00
C ALA A 318 17.84 -11.54 11.02
N THR A 319 17.59 -10.31 11.48
CA THR A 319 17.12 -9.21 10.62
C THR A 319 18.22 -8.27 10.13
N ALA A 320 19.34 -8.13 10.84
CA ALA A 320 20.44 -7.23 10.46
C ALA A 320 20.98 -7.47 9.03
N PRO A 321 21.21 -8.72 8.57
CA PRO A 321 21.65 -8.98 7.21
C PRO A 321 20.66 -8.49 6.14
N LEU A 322 19.35 -8.54 6.43
CA LEU A 322 18.31 -8.07 5.52
C LEU A 322 18.34 -6.53 5.38
N TYR A 323 18.54 -5.80 6.47
CA TYR A 323 18.73 -4.35 6.42
C TYR A 323 19.99 -3.97 5.65
N GLY A 324 21.09 -4.70 5.84
CA GLY A 324 22.32 -4.50 5.08
C GLY A 324 22.12 -4.75 3.58
N LEU A 325 21.36 -5.78 3.20
CA LEU A 325 21.01 -6.04 1.80
C LEU A 325 20.18 -4.89 1.21
N ALA A 326 19.11 -4.48 1.90
CA ALA A 326 18.22 -3.41 1.44
C ALA A 326 18.97 -2.08 1.25
N PHE A 327 19.83 -1.70 2.18
CA PHE A 327 20.65 -0.49 2.09
C PHE A 327 21.57 -0.52 0.85
N ASN A 328 22.23 -1.65 0.59
CA ASN A 328 23.12 -1.78 -0.56
C ASN A 328 22.38 -1.82 -1.90
N LEU A 329 21.18 -2.43 -1.96
CA LEU A 329 20.35 -2.39 -3.15
C LEU A 329 19.80 -0.99 -3.42
N ALA A 330 19.47 -0.22 -2.37
CA ALA A 330 19.04 1.16 -2.50
C ALA A 330 20.15 2.12 -2.99
N ILE A 331 21.43 1.74 -2.85
CA ILE A 331 22.60 2.55 -3.27
C ILE A 331 23.18 2.07 -4.62
N SER A 332 22.60 1.03 -5.23
CA SER A 332 23.00 0.52 -6.56
C SER A 332 22.73 1.57 -7.67
N PRO A 333 23.44 1.51 -8.82
CA PRO A 333 23.42 2.57 -9.84
C PRO A 333 22.01 2.98 -10.29
N PRO A 334 21.82 4.25 -10.74
CA PRO A 334 20.52 4.88 -10.98
C PRO A 334 19.57 4.08 -11.88
N ASP A 335 20.14 3.26 -12.77
CA ASP A 335 19.44 2.55 -13.84
C ASP A 335 18.64 1.32 -13.35
N LEU A 336 18.89 0.87 -12.12
CA LEU A 336 18.19 -0.24 -11.46
C LEU A 336 17.41 0.18 -10.22
N GLN A 337 17.52 1.45 -9.82
CA GLN A 337 16.62 2.00 -8.82
C GLN A 337 15.23 2.10 -9.47
N PRO A 338 14.13 1.74 -8.78
CA PRO A 338 12.85 2.32 -9.17
C PRO A 338 13.10 3.83 -9.25
N GLU A 339 12.66 4.52 -10.31
CA GLU A 339 12.56 5.98 -10.28
C GLU A 339 11.58 6.35 -9.15
N MET A 340 12.02 6.26 -7.90
CA MET A 340 11.53 7.08 -6.85
C MET A 340 12.05 8.46 -7.23
N LYS A 341 11.31 9.13 -8.12
CA LYS A 341 11.26 10.58 -8.08
C LYS A 341 10.66 10.95 -6.74
N ALA A 342 11.43 10.77 -5.67
CA ALA A 342 11.38 11.71 -4.59
C ALA A 342 11.52 13.06 -5.29
N LYS A 343 10.44 13.86 -5.30
CA LYS A 343 10.57 15.30 -5.50
C LYS A 343 11.83 15.69 -4.74
N PRO A 344 12.78 16.46 -5.32
CA PRO A 344 14.02 16.80 -4.63
C PRO A 344 13.65 17.23 -3.21
N VAL A 345 13.93 16.34 -2.25
CA VAL A 345 13.68 16.56 -0.84
C VAL A 345 14.74 17.60 -0.51
N GLY A 346 14.38 18.88 -0.61
CA GLY A 346 15.20 19.93 -0.03
C GLY A 346 15.49 19.50 1.40
N LYS A 347 16.74 19.57 1.89
CA LYS A 347 17.12 19.01 3.20
C LYS A 347 16.12 19.41 4.30
N GLY A 348 15.18 18.52 4.61
CA GLY A 348 14.18 18.75 5.64
C GLY A 348 14.84 18.65 6.99
N ILE A 349 14.49 19.54 7.91
CA ILE A 349 15.05 19.58 9.26
C ILE A 349 14.16 18.78 10.23
N ALA A 350 14.73 18.37 11.36
CA ALA A 350 13.96 17.75 12.43
C ALA A 350 13.49 18.83 13.39
N VAL A 351 12.18 19.04 13.50
CA VAL A 351 11.59 20.05 14.37
C VAL A 351 11.05 19.41 15.62
N THR A 352 11.33 20.00 16.78
CA THR A 352 10.77 19.57 18.07
C THR A 352 9.61 20.48 18.46
N ILE A 353 8.41 19.94 18.60
CA ILE A 353 7.27 20.64 19.18
C ILE A 353 7.28 20.41 20.69
N VAL A 354 7.33 21.48 21.47
CA VAL A 354 7.21 21.45 22.93
C VAL A 354 5.81 21.93 23.29
N ILE A 355 5.01 21.03 23.84
CA ILE A 355 3.64 21.28 24.26
C ILE A 355 3.63 21.62 25.74
N GLN A 356 3.18 22.82 26.08
CA GLN A 356 3.10 23.34 27.44
C GLN A 356 1.68 23.14 28.01
N GLY A 357 1.55 22.40 29.12
CA GLY A 357 0.28 22.14 29.81
C GLY A 357 0.18 20.72 30.40
N GLU A 358 -0.85 20.46 31.23
CA GLU A 358 -1.14 19.13 31.80
C GLU A 358 -1.23 18.07 30.70
N SER A 359 -0.14 17.31 30.55
CA SER A 359 0.03 16.34 29.49
C SER A 359 -0.35 14.96 30.03
N ASN A 360 -1.59 14.52 29.82
CA ASN A 360 -1.98 13.12 30.04
C ASN A 360 -1.89 12.32 28.74
N GLU A 361 -1.72 10.99 28.82
CA GLU A 361 -1.56 10.10 27.66
C GLU A 361 -2.71 10.20 26.65
N ASN A 362 -3.94 10.47 27.12
CA ASN A 362 -5.11 10.65 26.26
C ASN A 362 -5.07 11.92 25.41
N ALA A 363 -4.51 13.02 25.92
CA ALA A 363 -4.33 14.24 25.15
C ALA A 363 -3.28 14.04 24.05
N ILE A 364 -2.24 13.24 24.32
CA ILE A 364 -1.14 12.96 23.40
C ILE A 364 -1.58 12.04 22.26
N GLY A 365 -2.36 10.99 22.55
CA GLY A 365 -2.92 10.12 21.51
C GLY A 365 -3.80 10.87 20.51
N LYS A 366 -4.59 11.85 20.99
CA LYS A 366 -5.38 12.72 20.11
C LYS A 366 -4.52 13.66 19.27
N LEU A 367 -3.39 14.12 19.80
CA LEU A 367 -2.44 14.98 19.08
C LEU A 367 -1.74 14.20 17.97
N GLU A 368 -1.33 12.95 18.22
CA GLU A 368 -0.77 12.07 17.20
C GLU A 368 -1.78 11.81 16.07
N GLU A 369 -3.03 11.51 16.42
CA GLU A 369 -4.10 11.29 15.44
C GLU A 369 -4.35 12.52 14.57
N GLN A 370 -4.33 13.73 15.16
CA GLN A 370 -4.48 14.99 14.43
C GLN A 370 -3.29 15.32 13.52
N LEU A 371 -2.07 14.91 13.90
CA LEU A 371 -0.86 15.07 13.07
C LEU A 371 -0.86 14.15 11.87
N LEU A 372 -1.33 12.91 12.04
CA LEU A 372 -1.51 11.95 10.94
C LEU A 372 -2.55 12.41 9.90
N LEU A 373 -3.43 13.34 10.26
CA LEU A 373 -4.48 13.89 9.40
C LEU A 373 -4.05 15.16 8.63
N MET A 374 -2.80 15.64 8.81
CA MET A 374 -2.25 16.75 8.02
C MET A 374 -1.92 16.32 6.58
N ASP A 375 -2.13 17.23 5.62
CA ASP A 375 -2.09 17.00 4.17
C ASP A 375 -0.80 16.35 3.62
N SER A 376 -0.95 15.73 2.45
CA SER A 376 -0.09 14.83 1.65
C SER A 376 1.44 15.05 1.53
N ASP A 377 2.03 16.09 2.13
CA ASP A 377 3.50 16.22 2.26
C ASP A 377 4.03 15.57 3.56
N VAL A 378 3.13 15.03 4.40
CA VAL A 378 3.41 14.43 5.73
C VAL A 378 3.60 12.91 5.67
N GLU A 379 3.39 12.26 4.52
CA GLU A 379 3.49 10.79 4.35
C GLU A 379 4.87 10.18 4.67
N GLN A 380 5.91 11.02 4.86
CA GLN A 380 7.26 10.60 5.26
C GLN A 380 7.65 11.06 6.68
N MET A 381 6.74 11.69 7.44
CA MET A 381 7.07 12.21 8.76
C MET A 381 7.15 11.10 9.81
N THR A 382 8.34 10.93 10.40
CA THR A 382 8.49 10.11 11.62
C THR A 382 8.27 11.00 12.84
N SER A 383 7.38 10.59 13.74
CA SER A 383 7.17 11.22 15.04
C SER A 383 7.81 10.38 16.15
N ASN A 384 8.55 11.03 17.04
CA ASN A 384 8.98 10.43 18.31
C ASN A 384 8.50 11.32 19.46
N VAL A 385 7.58 10.80 20.27
CA VAL A 385 7.09 11.49 21.47
C VAL A 385 7.98 11.14 22.66
N ARG A 386 8.40 12.17 23.40
CA ARG A 386 9.02 12.03 24.72
C ARG A 386 8.23 12.85 25.75
N LEU A 387 7.72 12.14 26.75
CA LEU A 387 7.09 12.70 27.93
C LEU A 387 8.16 13.20 28.91
N ASN A 388 8.02 14.43 29.41
CA ASN A 388 8.83 14.92 30.52
C ASN A 388 7.93 15.20 31.73
N ALA A 389 7.73 14.15 32.53
CA ALA A 389 6.91 14.21 33.74
C ALA A 389 7.40 15.25 34.78
N LYS A 390 8.69 15.62 34.78
CA LYS A 390 9.24 16.61 35.72
C LYS A 390 8.94 18.06 35.35
N LYS A 391 8.65 18.36 34.08
CA LYS A 391 8.44 19.74 33.58
C LYS A 391 7.01 20.00 33.09
N ASN A 392 6.08 19.06 33.33
CA ASN A 392 4.69 19.09 32.88
C ASN A 392 4.56 19.52 31.40
N ASN A 393 5.40 18.93 30.55
CA ASN A 393 5.41 19.20 29.12
C ASN A 393 5.66 17.91 28.32
N ALA A 394 5.16 17.90 27.09
CA ALA A 394 5.43 16.85 26.12
C ALA A 394 6.31 17.43 25.00
N SER A 395 7.24 16.61 24.50
CA SER A 395 8.04 16.97 23.33
C SER A 395 7.79 15.97 22.23
N LEU A 396 7.53 16.47 21.03
CA LEU A 396 7.26 15.68 19.84
C LEU A 396 8.27 16.08 18.78
N LYS A 397 9.14 15.15 18.39
CA LYS A 397 10.10 15.37 17.31
C LYS A 397 9.50 14.90 15.99
N ILE A 398 9.44 15.79 15.01
CA ILE A 398 8.85 15.58 13.68
C ILE A 398 9.92 15.82 12.62
N SER A 399 10.07 14.90 11.68
CA SER A 399 10.99 15.05 10.55
C SER A 399 10.50 14.24 9.35
N PRO A 400 10.59 14.75 8.11
CA PRO A 400 11.21 16.02 7.71
C PRO A 400 10.27 17.24 7.71
N VAL A 401 10.72 18.41 8.20
CA VAL A 401 10.03 19.70 8.08
C VAL A 401 10.86 20.65 7.21
N TYR A 402 10.27 21.19 6.13
CA TYR A 402 11.00 22.02 5.16
C TYR A 402 10.94 23.51 5.47
N ASP A 403 9.83 23.97 6.07
CA ASP A 403 9.65 25.35 6.50
C ASP A 403 8.97 25.34 7.87
N ILE A 404 9.75 25.60 8.92
CA ILE A 404 9.28 25.60 10.30
C ILE A 404 8.19 26.66 10.55
N SER A 405 8.21 27.78 9.84
CA SER A 405 7.24 28.86 10.00
C SER A 405 5.91 28.54 9.31
N LYS A 406 5.96 27.97 8.11
CA LYS A 406 4.76 27.47 7.42
C LYS A 406 4.16 26.28 8.18
N PHE A 407 5.01 25.37 8.64
CA PHE A 407 4.60 24.21 9.42
C PHE A 407 3.93 24.60 10.74
N ALA A 408 4.52 25.54 11.50
CA ALA A 408 3.93 26.05 12.73
C ALA A 408 2.53 26.64 12.51
N LYS A 409 2.30 27.35 11.40
CA LYS A 409 0.98 27.90 11.05
C LYS A 409 -0.05 26.85 10.67
N SER A 410 0.40 25.68 10.19
CA SER A 410 -0.47 24.58 9.78
C SER A 410 -0.82 23.62 10.91
N LEU A 411 -0.29 23.82 12.13
CA LEU A 411 -0.58 22.93 13.26
C LEU A 411 -2.08 22.99 13.59
N PRO A 412 -2.80 21.85 13.59
CA PRO A 412 -4.25 21.82 13.79
C PRO A 412 -4.64 21.93 15.28
N PHE A 413 -3.67 22.03 16.18
CA PHE A 413 -3.87 22.02 17.63
C PHE A 413 -3.04 23.08 18.35
N GLY A 414 -3.61 23.56 19.46
CA GLY A 414 -2.97 24.54 20.34
C GLY A 414 -2.68 25.88 19.68
N LYS A 415 -2.18 26.83 20.49
CA LYS A 415 -1.72 28.13 20.02
C LYS A 415 -0.20 28.12 20.01
N VAL A 416 0.41 28.37 18.85
CA VAL A 416 1.87 28.56 18.75
C VAL A 416 2.25 29.80 19.54
N THR A 417 3.07 29.63 20.57
CA THR A 417 3.52 30.72 21.45
C THR A 417 4.90 31.23 21.08
N LYS A 418 5.77 30.36 20.57
CA LYS A 418 7.12 30.73 20.14
C LYS A 418 7.65 29.78 19.06
N ILE A 419 8.39 30.31 18.09
CA ILE A 419 9.15 29.53 17.11
C ILE A 419 10.62 29.89 17.26
N ASP A 420 11.44 28.91 17.64
CA ASP A 420 12.90 29.02 17.72
C ASP A 420 13.49 28.34 16.48
N LYS A 421 13.84 29.15 15.47
CA LYS A 421 14.32 28.66 14.17
C LYS A 421 15.73 28.05 14.26
N GLU A 422 16.58 28.59 15.13
CA GLU A 422 17.96 28.10 15.31
C GLU A 422 17.98 26.74 15.99
N LYS A 423 17.16 26.57 17.03
CA LYS A 423 17.04 25.29 17.76
C LYS A 423 16.04 24.32 17.13
N GLN A 424 15.33 24.77 16.10
CA GLN A 424 14.28 24.01 15.41
C GLN A 424 13.17 23.58 16.37
N ILE A 425 12.74 24.47 17.27
CA ILE A 425 11.72 24.20 18.30
C ILE A 425 10.48 25.05 18.08
N ILE A 426 9.29 24.45 18.13
CA ILE A 426 8.01 25.16 18.17
C ILE A 426 7.39 24.95 19.55
N TYR A 427 7.08 26.03 20.25
CA TYR A 427 6.35 25.99 21.51
C TYR A 427 4.87 26.20 21.25
N VAL A 428 4.05 25.31 21.81
CA VAL A 428 2.60 25.30 21.64
C VAL A 428 1.95 25.20 23.01
N THR A 429 0.92 26.02 23.25
CA THR A 429 0.08 25.92 24.44
C THR A 429 -1.29 25.40 24.05
N VAL A 430 -1.78 24.37 24.72
CA VAL A 430 -3.13 23.82 24.49
C VAL A 430 -4.06 24.40 25.56
N SER A 431 -5.06 25.17 25.16
CA SER A 431 -6.06 25.70 26.10
C SER A 431 -6.94 24.56 26.63
N LYS A 432 -7.22 24.55 27.94
CA LYS A 432 -8.20 23.64 28.55
C LYS A 432 -9.56 23.88 27.89
N LYS A 433 -10.09 22.86 27.22
CA LYS A 433 -11.51 22.75 26.87
C LYS A 433 -12.06 21.49 27.51
#